data_AF-A0A258JF89-F1
#
_entry.id   AF-A0A258JF89-F1
#
_cell.length_a   1.000
_cell.length_b   1.000
_cell.length_c   1.000
_cell.angle_alpha   90.00
_cell.angle_beta   90.00
_cell.angle_gamma   90.00
#
_symmetry.space_group_name_H-M   'P 1'
#
loop_
_entity.id
_entity.type
_entity.pdbx_description
1 polymer ?
#
loop_
_entity_poly.entity_id
_entity_poly.type
_entity_poly.pdbx_seq_one_letter_code
_entity_poly.pdbx_strand_id
1 'polypeptide(L)'
;MFEATIAGSLPKPSWLAEPDKLWPHWRLQSADLVQGKLDATLLAIKMQEDAGIDIVGDGEMSRQHFVHGFLEFVDGIDNDNKV
;
A
#
# COMPACT_ATOMS: atom_id res chain seq x y z
N MET A 1 -2.72 28.43 -12.33
CA MET A 1 -2.99 26.97 -12.40
C MET A 1 -2.96 26.45 -10.97
N PHE A 2 -3.70 25.38 -10.65
CA PHE A 2 -3.81 24.82 -9.29
C PHE A 2 -2.98 23.54 -9.19
N GLU A 3 -2.37 23.29 -8.03
CA GLU A 3 -1.65 22.05 -7.75
C GLU A 3 -2.62 20.87 -7.60
N ALA A 4 -2.24 19.73 -8.16
CA ALA A 4 -2.96 18.47 -8.09
C ALA A 4 -2.24 17.44 -7.21
N THR A 5 -3.03 16.70 -6.43
CA THR A 5 -2.57 15.58 -5.60
C THR A 5 -3.65 14.50 -5.56
N ILE A 6 -3.25 13.27 -5.23
CA ILE A 6 -4.18 12.20 -4.86
C ILE A 6 -4.34 12.12 -3.33
N ALA A 7 -5.42 11.46 -2.88
CA ALA A 7 -5.74 11.36 -1.46
C ALA A 7 -4.97 10.26 -0.71
N GLY A 8 -4.30 9.33 -1.41
CA GLY A 8 -3.59 8.23 -0.78
C GLY A 8 -3.49 6.99 -1.67
N SER A 9 -4.13 5.89 -1.24
CA SER A 9 -3.99 4.56 -1.86
C SER A 9 -4.26 4.50 -3.36
N LEU A 10 -3.46 3.68 -4.03
CA LEU A 10 -3.66 3.23 -5.39
C LEU A 10 -3.84 1.70 -5.41
N PRO A 11 -4.46 1.14 -6.48
CA PRO A 11 -4.60 -0.29 -6.61
C PRO A 11 -3.24 -0.98 -6.60
N LYS A 12 -3.09 -1.98 -5.73
CA LYS A 12 -1.86 -2.80 -5.69
C LYS A 12 -1.76 -3.63 -6.96
N PRO A 13 -0.57 -3.74 -7.55
CA PRO A 13 -0.37 -4.64 -8.67
C PRO A 13 -0.76 -6.08 -8.30
N SER A 14 -1.41 -6.79 -9.22
CA SER A 14 -1.91 -8.16 -8.97
C SER A 14 -0.81 -9.16 -8.65
N TRP A 15 0.44 -8.87 -9.01
CA TRP A 15 1.61 -9.68 -8.65
C TRP A 15 2.06 -9.48 -7.19
N LEU A 16 1.71 -8.35 -6.56
CA LEU A 16 2.04 -8.08 -5.16
C LEU A 16 0.99 -8.66 -4.20
N ALA A 17 -0.29 -8.45 -4.51
CA ALA A 17 -1.39 -8.84 -3.64
C ALA A 17 -2.64 -9.32 -4.42
N GLU A 18 -3.53 -10.05 -3.76
CA GLU A 18 -4.81 -10.47 -4.33
C GLU A 18 -5.71 -9.25 -4.69
N PRO A 19 -6.20 -9.12 -5.94
CA PRO A 19 -7.11 -8.04 -6.30
C PRO A 19 -8.51 -8.25 -5.70
N ASP A 20 -9.30 -7.18 -5.64
CA ASP A 20 -10.72 -7.21 -5.26
C ASP A 20 -11.02 -7.80 -3.86
N LYS A 21 -10.05 -7.68 -2.94
CA LYS A 21 -10.19 -8.05 -1.52
C LYS A 21 -9.92 -6.87 -0.61
N LEU A 22 -10.74 -6.73 0.44
CA LEU A 22 -10.51 -5.76 1.51
C LEU A 22 -9.22 -6.06 2.29
N TRP A 23 -8.90 -7.35 2.42
CA TRP A 23 -7.71 -7.86 3.09
C TRP A 23 -6.94 -8.79 2.17
N PRO A 24 -6.18 -8.22 1.23
CA PRO A 24 -5.53 -9.00 0.22
C PRO A 24 -4.37 -9.78 0.83
N HIS A 25 -4.23 -11.07 0.51
CA HIS A 25 -3.02 -11.80 0.84
C HIS A 25 -1.86 -11.31 -0.03
N TRP A 26 -0.69 -11.12 0.59
CA TRP A 26 0.55 -10.94 -0.16
C TRP A 26 0.87 -12.21 -0.94
N ARG A 27 1.26 -12.05 -2.20
CA ARG A 27 1.72 -13.18 -3.03
C ARG A 27 3.19 -13.52 -2.81
N LEU A 28 3.98 -12.51 -2.44
CA LEU A 28 5.41 -12.63 -2.14
C LEU A 28 5.62 -12.82 -0.64
N GLN A 29 6.79 -13.31 -0.26
CA GLN A 29 7.16 -13.54 1.14
C GLN A 29 8.60 -13.09 1.43
N SER A 30 8.92 -12.88 2.71
CA SER A 30 10.29 -12.61 3.18
C SER A 30 10.97 -11.46 2.41
N ALA A 31 12.20 -11.65 1.92
CA ALA A 31 12.94 -10.63 1.18
C ALA A 31 12.24 -10.22 -0.14
N ASP A 32 11.60 -11.16 -0.83
CA ASP A 32 10.88 -10.87 -2.07
C ASP A 32 9.68 -9.97 -1.81
N LEU A 33 9.01 -10.12 -0.66
CA LEU A 33 7.93 -9.21 -0.27
C LEU A 33 8.44 -7.80 0.01
N VAL A 34 9.60 -7.68 0.69
CA VAL A 34 10.21 -6.37 0.94
C VAL A 34 10.54 -5.69 -0.38
N GLN A 35 11.20 -6.40 -1.30
CA GLN A 35 11.54 -5.86 -2.61
C GLN A 35 10.30 -5.54 -3.44
N GLY A 36 9.32 -6.44 -3.48
CA GLY A 36 8.09 -6.23 -4.24
C GLY A 36 7.26 -5.03 -3.76
N LYS A 37 7.27 -4.73 -2.45
CA LYS A 37 6.66 -3.51 -1.92
C LYS A 37 7.38 -2.25 -2.42
N LEU A 38 8.72 -2.27 -2.48
CA LEU A 38 9.51 -1.16 -3.02
C LEU A 38 9.25 -0.99 -4.53
N ASP A 39 9.25 -2.08 -5.28
CA ASP A 39 9.01 -2.06 -6.73
C ASP A 39 7.61 -1.53 -7.07
N ALA A 40 6.60 -1.94 -6.31
CA ALA A 40 5.24 -1.44 -6.48
C ALA A 40 5.13 0.05 -6.12
N THR A 41 5.86 0.50 -5.10
CA THR A 41 5.93 1.91 -4.71
C THR A 41 6.55 2.75 -5.82
N LEU A 42 7.68 2.29 -6.38
CA LEU A 42 8.33 2.97 -7.50
C LEU A 42 7.40 3.07 -8.71
N LEU A 43 6.67 1.99 -9.04
CA LEU A 43 5.67 1.99 -10.10
C LEU A 43 4.56 3.01 -9.83
N ALA A 44 4.04 3.07 -8.60
CA ALA A 44 2.99 4.02 -8.21
C ALA A 44 3.43 5.48 -8.34
N ILE A 45 4.68 5.79 -7.96
CA ILE A 45 5.27 7.12 -8.12
C ILE A 45 5.41 7.45 -9.61
N LYS A 46 5.96 6.53 -10.40
CA LYS A 46 6.13 6.73 -11.85
C LYS A 46 4.82 7.00 -12.58
N MET A 47 3.76 6.28 -12.24
CA MET A 47 2.44 6.52 -12.82
C MET A 47 1.89 7.91 -12.50
N GLN A 48 2.16 8.45 -11.30
CA GLN A 48 1.75 9.80 -10.92
C GLN A 48 2.59 10.88 -11.62
N GLU A 49 3.91 10.68 -11.72
CA GLU A 49 4.82 11.56 -12.48
C GLU A 49 4.39 11.64 -13.95
N ASP A 50 4.15 10.48 -14.59
CA ASP A 50 3.72 10.39 -15.98
C ASP A 50 2.33 11.03 -16.21
N ALA A 51 1.46 11.01 -15.19
CA ALA A 51 0.15 11.66 -15.22
C ALA A 51 0.20 13.17 -14.94
N GLY A 52 1.36 13.73 -14.59
CA GLY A 52 1.51 15.15 -14.28
C GLY A 52 0.93 15.56 -12.93
N ILE A 53 0.91 14.66 -11.94
CA ILE A 53 0.53 15.00 -10.55
C ILE A 53 1.67 15.80 -9.90
N ASP A 54 1.35 16.96 -9.31
CA ASP A 54 2.34 17.87 -8.73
C ASP A 54 2.90 17.34 -7.40
N ILE A 55 2.03 16.80 -6.54
CA ILE A 55 2.40 16.27 -5.23
C ILE A 55 2.15 14.76 -5.23
N VAL A 56 3.23 14.00 -5.37
CA VAL A 56 3.19 12.54 -5.49
C VAL A 56 3.15 11.83 -4.14
N GLY A 57 2.41 10.73 -4.06
CA GLY A 57 2.37 9.82 -2.91
C GLY A 57 2.96 8.44 -3.21
N ASP A 58 3.15 7.62 -2.18
CA ASP A 58 3.69 6.24 -2.30
C ASP A 58 2.63 5.20 -2.75
N GLY A 59 1.37 5.62 -2.92
CA GLY A 59 0.25 4.77 -3.28
C GLY A 59 -0.14 3.74 -2.21
N GLU A 60 0.45 3.80 -1.01
CA GLU A 60 0.22 2.86 0.09
C GLU A 60 0.55 1.41 -0.24
N MET A 61 1.55 1.19 -1.11
CA MET A 61 1.88 -0.13 -1.65
C MET A 61 2.37 -1.11 -0.59
N SER A 62 2.98 -0.61 0.48
CA SER A 62 3.48 -1.41 1.60
C SER A 62 2.40 -1.80 2.63
N ARG A 63 1.25 -1.13 2.62
CA ARG A 63 0.15 -1.31 3.58
C ARG A 63 -0.84 -2.35 3.10
N GLN A 64 -1.09 -3.38 3.91
CA GLN A 64 -2.07 -4.42 3.57
C GLN A 64 -3.52 -3.93 3.79
N HIS A 65 -3.73 -3.19 4.88
CA HIS A 65 -5.01 -2.61 5.26
C HIS A 65 -4.77 -1.30 6.01
N PHE A 66 -5.70 -0.33 5.89
CA PHE A 66 -5.58 1.00 6.48
C PHE A 66 -5.33 0.99 8.00
N VAL A 67 -6.15 0.25 8.75
CA VAL A 67 -6.07 0.20 10.23
C VAL A 67 -4.99 -0.77 10.73
N HIS A 68 -4.93 -1.99 10.19
CA HIS A 68 -4.17 -3.06 10.83
C HIS A 68 -2.66 -2.95 10.66
N GLY A 69 -2.20 -2.23 9.62
CA GLY A 69 -0.77 -2.05 9.40
C GLY A 69 -0.05 -1.31 10.53
N PHE A 70 -0.73 -0.43 11.27
CA PHE A 70 -0.10 0.24 12.42
C PHE A 70 -0.40 -0.47 13.74
N LEU A 71 -1.57 -1.12 13.87
CA LEU A 71 -1.95 -1.84 15.10
C LEU A 71 -0.96 -2.94 15.48
N GLU A 72 -0.30 -3.56 14.50
CA GLU A 72 0.77 -4.55 14.74
C GLU A 72 1.95 -3.99 15.57
N PHE A 73 2.13 -2.67 15.58
CA PHE A 73 3.20 -1.99 16.30
C PHE A 73 2.71 -1.26 17.56
N VAL A 74 1.44 -1.45 17.94
CA VAL A 74 0.84 -0.81 19.12
C VAL A 74 0.63 -1.85 20.22
N ASP A 75 1.35 -1.70 21.32
CA ASP A 75 1.15 -2.51 22.51
C ASP A 75 -0.24 -2.25 23.13
N GLY A 76 -0.83 -3.29 23.74
CA GLY A 76 -2.10 -3.18 24.47
C GLY A 76 -3.36 -3.34 23.62
N ILE A 77 -3.23 -3.70 22.33
CA ILE A 77 -4.35 -4.09 21.47
C ILE A 77 -4.72 -5.57 21.72
N ASP A 78 -5.98 -5.83 22.05
CA ASP A 78 -6.51 -7.18 22.14
C ASP A 78 -6.66 -7.78 20.73
N ASN A 79 -5.87 -8.82 20.46
CA ASN A 79 -5.90 -9.56 19.19
C ASN A 79 -6.67 -10.89 19.29
N ASP A 80 -7.06 -11.29 20.50
CA ASP A 80 -7.69 -12.57 20.81
C ASP A 80 -9.22 -12.47 20.69
N ASN A 81 -9.81 -11.38 21.17
CA ASN A 81 -11.26 -11.14 21.10
C ASN A 81 -11.61 -10.24 19.91
N LYS A 82 -11.54 -10.79 18.69
CA LYS A 82 -11.99 -10.09 17.48
C LYS A 82 -13.53 -10.06 17.45
N VAL A 83 -14.12 -8.86 17.43
CA VAL A 83 -15.57 -8.64 17.26
C VAL A 83 -15.92 -8.58 15.77
#